data_AF-A0ABD0R1B2-F1
#
_entry.id   AF-A0ABD0R1B2-F1
#
_cell.length_a   1.000
_cell.length_b   1.000
_cell.length_c   1.000
_cell.angle_alpha   90.00
_cell.angle_beta   90.00
_cell.angle_gamma   90.00
#
_symmetry.space_group_name_H-M   'P 1'
#
loop_
_entity.id
_entity.type
_entity.pdbx_description
1 polymer ?
#
loop_
_entity_poly.entity_id
_entity_poly.type
_entity_poly.pdbx_seq_one_letter_code
_entity_poly.pdbx_strand_id
1 'polypeptide(L)' 'RRFRSGYTTNCFRGRGEDYRGKVNETTSGIPCQRWDAQKPHEHPFFPKTYEC' A
#
# COMPACT_ATOMS: atom_id res chain seq x y z
N ARG A 1 -7.05 28.26 -3.06
CA ARG A 1 -6.94 26.98 -3.79
C ARG A 1 -6.42 25.90 -2.82
N ARG A 2 -7.29 25.06 -2.24
CA ARG A 2 -6.87 23.94 -1.38
C ARG A 2 -6.62 22.71 -2.25
N PHE A 3 -5.35 22.36 -2.47
CA PHE A 3 -4.99 21.02 -2.93
C PHE A 3 -5.25 20.05 -1.78
N ARG A 4 -6.45 19.45 -1.74
CA ARG A 4 -6.69 18.30 -0.87
C ARG A 4 -6.07 17.10 -1.56
N SER A 5 -4.79 16.88 -1.30
CA SER A 5 -4.19 15.56 -1.43
C SER A 5 -5.13 14.59 -0.67
N GLY A 6 -5.83 13.74 -1.42
CA GLY A 6 -6.74 12.73 -0.86
C GLY A 6 -5.98 11.61 -0.14
N TYR A 7 -4.66 11.51 -0.38
CA TYR A 7 -3.81 10.49 0.19
C TYR A 7 -3.37 10.83 1.62
N THR A 8 -3.31 9.81 2.46
CA THR A 8 -2.79 9.92 3.83
C THR A 8 -1.53 9.07 3.98
N THR A 9 -0.51 9.58 4.67
CA THR A 9 0.78 8.90 4.83
C THR A 9 0.98 8.32 6.23
N ASN A 10 0.35 8.90 7.26
CA ASN A 10 0.58 8.51 8.65
C ASN A 10 -0.45 7.46 9.11
N CYS A 11 -1.74 7.76 8.94
CA CYS A 11 -2.83 6.86 9.27
C CYS A 11 -3.79 6.73 8.10
N PHE A 12 -4.33 5.54 7.87
CA PHE A 12 -5.40 5.33 6.91
C PHE A 12 -6.73 5.89 7.44
N ARG A 13 -7.69 6.13 6.54
CA ARG A 13 -9.07 6.51 6.87
C ARG A 13 -10.03 5.51 6.22
N GLY A 14 -11.13 5.18 6.89
CA GLY A 14 -12.09 4.19 6.38
C GLY A 14 -11.38 2.87 6.05
N ARG A 15 -11.47 2.43 4.80
CA ARG A 15 -10.80 1.21 4.31
C ARG A 15 -9.35 1.42 3.84
N GLY A 16 -8.84 2.65 3.86
CA GLY A 16 -7.46 2.95 3.49
C GLY A 16 -7.15 2.94 1.99
N GLU A 17 -8.15 3.14 1.13
CA GLU A 17 -7.99 3.15 -0.34
C GLU A 17 -6.97 4.22 -0.80
N ASP A 18 -6.95 5.37 -0.12
CA ASP A 18 -6.02 6.47 -0.39
C ASP A 18 -4.76 6.44 0.49
N TYR A 19 -4.54 5.39 1.27
CA TYR A 19 -3.35 5.30 2.11
C TYR A 19 -2.10 5.11 1.23
N ARG A 20 -1.10 5.97 1.45
CA ARG A 20 0.20 5.97 0.75
C ARG A 20 1.36 6.10 1.74
N GLY A 21 1.18 5.52 2.95
CA GLY A 21 2.23 5.48 3.97
C GLY A 21 3.30 4.44 3.67
N LYS A 22 4.24 4.28 4.62
CA LYS A 22 5.44 3.45 4.46
C LYS A 22 5.45 2.18 5.31
N VAL A 23 4.34 1.85 5.97
CA VAL A 23 4.23 0.66 6.81
C VAL A 23 4.39 -0.58 5.93
N ASN A 24 5.36 -1.42 6.25
CA ASN A 24 5.77 -2.60 5.50
C ASN A 24 5.82 -3.86 6.38
N GLU A 25 5.08 -3.86 7.49
CA GLU A 25 4.95 -4.99 8.40
C GLU A 25 3.47 -5.28 8.65
N THR A 26 3.13 -6.56 8.81
CA THR A 26 1.78 -6.98 9.18
C THR A 26 1.49 -6.70 10.66
N THR A 27 0.23 -6.82 11.07
CA THR A 27 -0.17 -6.69 12.48
C THR A 27 0.57 -7.66 13.42
N SER A 28 1.02 -8.81 12.89
CA SER A 28 1.79 -9.80 13.64
C SER A 28 3.32 -9.57 13.56
N GLY A 29 3.79 -8.47 12.97
CA GLY A 29 5.21 -8.13 12.84
C GLY A 29 5.96 -8.89 11.74
N ILE A 30 5.25 -9.44 10.74
CA ILE A 30 5.90 -10.12 9.61
C ILE A 30 6.21 -9.09 8.52
N PRO A 31 7.43 -9.06 7.95
CA PRO A 31 7.76 -8.14 6.87
C PRO A 31 6.95 -8.45 5.60
N CYS A 32 6.42 -7.41 4.97
CA CYS A 32 5.64 -7.52 3.74
C CYS A 32 6.50 -7.97 2.55
N GLN A 33 5.90 -8.77 1.66
CA GLN A 33 6.45 -9.05 0.34
C GLN A 33 6.35 -7.79 -0.55
N ARG A 34 7.37 -7.53 -1.37
CA ARG A 34 7.31 -6.46 -2.38
C ARG A 34 6.28 -6.80 -3.46
N TRP A 35 5.44 -5.84 -3.84
CA TRP A 35 4.39 -6.03 -4.86
C TRP A 35 4.91 -6.40 -6.26
N ASP A 36 6.18 -6.13 -6.58
CA ASP A 36 6.81 -6.55 -7.83
C ASP A 36 7.52 -7.92 -7.73
N ALA A 37 7.57 -8.54 -6.55
CA ALA A 37 8.12 -9.88 -6.34
C ALA A 37 7.01 -10.95 -6.42
N GLN A 38 7.35 -12.13 -6.93
CA GLN A 38 6.44 -13.30 -7.01
C GLN A 38 6.83 -14.44 -6.06
N LYS A 39 7.82 -14.22 -5.20
CA LYS A 39 8.24 -15.16 -4.16
C LYS A 39 8.30 -14.43 -2.82
N PRO A 40 7.92 -15.07 -1.70
CA PRO A 40 7.46 -16.47 -1.59
C PRO A 40 6.01 -16.71 -2.05
N HIS A 41 5.19 -15.68 -2.20
CA HIS A 41 3.78 -15.80 -2.57
C HIS A 41 3.53 -15.27 -3.99
N GLU A 42 2.98 -16.12 -4.87
CA GLU A 42 2.61 -15.71 -6.23
C GLU A 42 1.25 -15.00 -6.24
N HIS A 43 1.13 -13.91 -6.99
CA HIS A 43 -0.07 -13.08 -7.01
C HIS A 43 -0.23 -12.23 -8.28
N PRO A 44 -1.46 -11.84 -8.67
CA PRO A 44 -1.71 -10.99 -9.84
C PRO A 44 -1.57 -9.47 -9.58
N PHE A 45 -1.24 -9.05 -8.35
CA PHE A 45 -1.19 -7.64 -7.96
C PHE A 45 0.12 -6.93 -8.34
N PHE A 46 0.27 -6.57 -9.62
CA PHE A 46 1.46 -5.86 -10.11
C PHE A 46 1.31 -4.34 -10.01
N PRO A 47 2.35 -3.58 -9.61
CA PRO A 47 2.29 -2.13 -9.48
C PRO A 47 1.80 -1.41 -10.75
N LYS A 48 2.19 -1.89 -11.94
CA LYS A 48 1.78 -1.34 -13.23
C LYS A 48 0.26 -1.45 -13.50
N THR A 49 -0.42 -2.38 -12.84
CA THR A 49 -1.86 -2.60 -13.05
C THR A 49 -2.70 -1.60 -12.23
N TYR A 50 -2.12 -1.02 -11.18
CA TYR A 50 -2.82 -0.16 -10.22
C TYR A 50 -2.07 1.16 -10.06
N GLU A 51 -2.03 1.95 -11.13
CA GLU A 51 -1.44 3.30 -11.10
C GLU A 51 -2.26 4.23 -10.19
N CYS A 52 -1.56 5.14 -9.49
CA CYS A 52 -2.12 6.03 -8.48
C CYS A 52 -2.91 7.21 -9.04
#